data_AF-A0A6J5D2B1-F1
#
_entry.id   AF-A0A6J5D2B1-F1
#
_cell.length_a   1.000
_cell.length_b   1.000
_cell.length_c   1.000
_cell.angle_alpha   90.00
_cell.angle_beta   90.00
_cell.angle_gamma   90.00
#
_symmetry.space_group_name_H-M   'P 1'
#
loop_
_entity.id
_entity.type
_entity.pdbx_description
1 polymer ?
#
loop_
_entity_poly.entity_id
_entity_poly.type
_entity_poly.pdbx_seq_one_letter_code
_entity_poly.pdbx_strand_id
1 'polypeptide(L)'
;MKIRFIEKGNFARWVRTSLLVFGLLIMFLAYRYVPPAPFGGCLLLVGLGVAAVGGYASRAHLLKIKPFDDSYKKARESYTTKDDEDNAP
;
A
#
# COMPACT_ATOMS: atom_id res chain seq x y z
N MET A 1 -20.42 10.14 1.47
CA MET A 1 -18.94 10.21 1.40
C MET A 1 -18.42 8.99 0.64
N LYS A 2 -17.69 9.17 -0.46
CA LYS A 2 -17.10 8.06 -1.24
C LYS A 2 -15.69 7.80 -0.69
N ILE A 3 -15.50 6.72 0.06
CA ILE A 3 -14.20 6.37 0.65
C ILE A 3 -13.23 6.07 -0.50
N ARG A 4 -12.18 6.88 -0.66
CA ARG A 4 -11.13 6.66 -1.65
C ARG A 4 -10.02 5.85 -1.00
N PHE A 5 -9.88 4.59 -1.38
CA PHE A 5 -8.84 3.71 -0.84
C PHE A 5 -7.44 4.03 -1.40
N ILE A 6 -7.38 4.61 -2.59
CA ILE A 6 -6.16 4.98 -3.30
C ILE A 6 -6.17 6.48 -3.55
N GLU A 7 -5.10 7.15 -3.14
CA GLU A 7 -4.94 8.59 -3.25
C GLU A 7 -3.52 8.89 -3.77
N LYS A 8 -3.44 9.60 -4.90
CA LYS A 8 -2.16 9.98 -5.54
C LYS A 8 -1.22 8.78 -5.81
N GLY A 9 -1.76 7.68 -6.33
CA GLY A 9 -0.99 6.52 -6.76
C GLY A 9 -0.43 5.63 -5.63
N ASN A 10 -0.89 5.82 -4.38
CA ASN A 10 -0.62 4.93 -3.25
C ASN A 10 -1.88 4.80 -2.36
N PHE A 11 -1.86 3.89 -1.38
CA PHE A 11 -2.92 3.79 -0.38
C PHE A 11 -3.13 5.13 0.34
N ALA A 12 -4.40 5.50 0.54
CA ALA A 12 -4.77 6.71 1.26
C ALA A 12 -4.11 6.73 2.65
N ARG A 13 -3.76 7.92 3.15
CA ARG A 13 -3.07 8.05 4.45
C ARG A 13 -3.85 7.34 5.56
N TRP A 14 -5.16 7.50 5.58
CA TRP A 14 -6.05 6.86 6.54
C TRP A 14 -6.04 5.33 6.44
N VAL A 15 -6.01 4.77 5.23
CA VAL A 15 -5.95 3.30 5.02
C VAL A 15 -4.64 2.74 5.57
N ARG A 16 -3.51 3.42 5.34
CA ARG A 16 -2.20 3.00 5.86
C ARG A 16 -2.16 3.01 7.39
N THR A 17 -2.65 4.09 8.00
CA THR A 17 -2.71 4.22 9.46
C THR A 17 -3.67 3.18 10.05
N SER A 18 -4.83 2.95 9.42
CA SER A 18 -5.78 1.94 9.86
C SER A 18 -5.20 0.53 9.80
N LEU A 19 -4.46 0.18 8.75
CA LEU A 19 -3.85 -1.15 8.62
C LEU A 19 -2.80 -1.40 9.72
N LEU A 20 -1.99 -0.38 10.04
CA LEU A 20 -1.03 -0.43 11.14
C LEU A 20 -1.71 -0.64 12.50
N VAL A 21 -2.72 0.18 12.81
CA VAL A 21 -3.46 0.11 14.07
C VAL A 21 -4.17 -1.23 14.19
N PHE A 22 -4.78 -1.71 13.10
CA PHE A 22 -5.49 -2.99 13.09
C PHE A 22 -4.55 -4.18 13.26
N GLY A 23 -3.37 -4.16 12.61
CA GLY A 23 -2.34 -5.18 12.81
C GLY A 23 -1.84 -5.25 14.26
N LEU A 24 -1.59 -4.09 14.89
CA LEU A 24 -1.21 -4.01 16.30
C LEU A 24 -2.33 -4.49 17.23
N LEU A 25 -3.59 -4.17 16.91
CA LEU A 25 -4.75 -4.64 17.67
C LEU A 25 -4.86 -6.17 17.64
N ILE A 26 -4.69 -6.77 16.46
CA ILE A 26 -4.66 -8.23 16.30
C ILE A 26 -3.52 -8.83 17.12
N MET A 27 -2.32 -8.23 17.10
CA MET A 27 -1.21 -8.71 17.91
C MET A 27 -1.50 -8.64 19.41
N PHE A 28 -2.10 -7.55 19.87
CA PHE A 28 -2.49 -7.38 21.28
C PHE A 28 -3.54 -8.41 21.72
N LEU A 29 -4.56 -8.64 20.89
CA LEU A 29 -5.60 -9.65 21.15
C LEU A 29 -5.03 -11.06 21.15
N ALA A 30 -4.15 -11.37 20.20
CA ALA A 30 -3.48 -12.66 20.12
C ALA A 30 -2.64 -12.93 21.37
N TYR A 31 -1.87 -11.94 21.82
CA TYR A 31 -1.05 -12.06 23.03
C TYR A 31 -1.89 -12.20 24.31
N ARG A 32 -3.00 -11.46 24.41
CA ARG A 32 -3.81 -11.41 25.64
C ARG A 32 -4.74 -12.60 25.80
N TYR A 33 -5.33 -13.10 24.72
CA TYR A 33 -6.44 -14.04 24.76
C TYR A 33 -6.12 -15.43 24.20
N VAL A 34 -5.05 -15.60 23.43
CA VAL A 34 -4.76 -16.88 22.78
C VAL A 34 -3.64 -17.61 23.54
N PRO A 35 -3.89 -18.83 24.05
CA PRO A 35 -2.86 -19.61 24.73
C PRO A 35 -1.70 -19.96 23.78
N PRO A 36 -0.47 -20.09 24.31
CA PRO A 36 0.75 -20.38 23.54
C PRO A 36 0.75 -21.84 23.06
N ALA A 37 -0.04 -22.10 22.02
CA ALA A 37 -0.04 -23.31 21.20
C ALA A 37 -0.33 -22.84 19.75
N PRO A 38 -0.02 -23.62 18.70
CA PRO A 38 0.44 -23.12 17.39
C PRO A 38 -0.42 -22.01 16.74
N PHE A 39 -1.72 -21.98 17.04
CA PHE A 39 -2.66 -20.95 16.62
C PHE A 39 -2.33 -19.53 17.12
N GLY A 40 -1.84 -19.36 18.35
CA GLY A 40 -1.47 -18.04 18.89
C GLY A 40 -0.28 -17.42 18.16
N GLY A 41 0.72 -18.24 17.84
CA GLY A 41 1.87 -17.82 17.02
C GLY A 41 1.46 -17.42 15.60
N CYS A 42 0.61 -18.22 14.94
CA CYS A 42 0.07 -17.88 13.63
C CYS A 42 -0.71 -16.55 13.65
N LEU A 43 -1.55 -16.33 14.67
CA LEU A 43 -2.35 -15.11 14.77
C LEU A 43 -1.48 -13.86 15.00
N LEU A 44 -0.41 -13.99 15.79
CA LEU A 44 0.61 -12.94 15.93
C LEU A 44 1.31 -12.64 14.61
N LEU A 45 1.67 -13.67 13.83
CA LEU A 45 2.31 -13.50 12.51
C LEU A 45 1.38 -12.82 11.51
N VAL A 46 0.07 -13.12 11.55
CA VAL A 46 -0.92 -12.41 10.73
C VAL A 46 -0.99 -10.93 11.14
N GLY A 47 -1.09 -10.63 12.44
CA GLY A 47 -1.09 -9.26 12.95
C GLY A 47 0.18 -8.49 12.55
N LEU A 48 1.34 -9.16 12.63
CA LEU A 48 2.62 -8.63 12.17
C LEU A 48 2.62 -8.34 10.66
N GLY A 49 2.12 -9.26 9.84
CA GLY A 49 2.03 -9.09 8.40
C GLY A 49 1.16 -7.89 8.01
N VAL A 50 -0.01 -7.77 8.65
CA VAL A 50 -0.93 -6.64 8.45
C VAL A 50 -0.27 -5.31 8.85
N ALA A 51 0.39 -5.27 10.00
CA ALA A 51 1.13 -4.09 10.46
C ALA A 51 2.29 -3.73 9.51
N ALA A 52 3.04 -4.73 9.04
CA ALA A 52 4.13 -4.56 8.10
C ALA A 52 3.64 -3.96 6.78
N VAL A 53 2.55 -4.47 6.19
CA VAL A 53 1.97 -3.91 4.96
C VAL A 53 1.59 -2.43 5.17
N GLY A 54 1.02 -2.08 6.33
CA GLY A 54 0.68 -0.69 6.66
C GLY A 54 1.91 0.20 6.78
N GLY A 55 2.96 -0.29 7.43
CA GLY A 55 4.24 0.38 7.59
C GLY A 55 5.01 0.57 6.28
N TYR A 56 5.12 -0.47 5.46
CA TYR A 56 5.77 -0.41 4.15
C TYR A 56 5.02 0.49 3.18
N ALA A 57 3.68 0.47 3.17
CA ALA A 57 2.89 1.42 2.39
C ALA A 57 3.13 2.87 2.84
N SER A 58 3.37 3.10 4.14
CA SER A 58 3.78 4.40 4.67
C SER A 58 5.17 4.82 4.18
N ARG A 59 6.15 3.91 4.20
CA ARG A 59 7.50 4.16 3.67
C ARG A 59 7.52 4.40 2.16
N ALA A 60 6.75 3.66 1.37
CA ALA A 60 6.65 3.86 -0.08
C ALA A 60 6.21 5.30 -0.42
N HIS A 61 5.28 5.86 0.35
CA HIS A 61 4.88 7.26 0.22
C HIS A 61 5.99 8.24 0.58
N LEU A 62 6.80 7.96 1.60
CA LEU A 62 7.95 8.79 1.98
C LEU A 62 9.02 8.81 0.88
N LEU A 63 9.23 7.66 0.23
CA LEU A 63 10.14 7.51 -0.91
C LEU A 63 9.55 8.00 -2.24
N LYS A 64 8.35 8.62 -2.23
CA LYS A 64 7.59 9.03 -3.43
C LYS A 64 7.34 7.91 -4.44
N ILE A 65 7.44 6.64 -4.01
CA ILE A 65 7.12 5.50 -4.84
C ILE A 65 5.60 5.41 -4.87
N LYS A 66 5.04 5.57 -6.06
CA LYS A 66 3.61 5.50 -6.30
C LYS A 66 3.32 4.27 -7.18
N PRO A 67 3.14 3.08 -6.57
CA PRO A 67 2.98 1.83 -7.32
C PRO A 67 1.69 1.80 -8.17
N PHE A 68 0.72 2.67 -7.88
CA PHE A 68 -0.55 2.76 -8.59
C PHE A 68 -0.71 4.09 -9.35
N ASP A 69 0.38 4.80 -9.66
CA ASP A 69 0.31 6.06 -10.43
C ASP A 69 0.39 5.78 -11.94
N ASP A 70 -0.50 6.45 -12.69
CA ASP A 70 -0.56 6.35 -14.15
C ASP A 70 0.53 7.19 -14.86
N SER A 71 1.49 7.73 -14.09
CA SER A 71 2.61 8.52 -14.61
C SER A 71 3.42 7.74 -15.65
N TYR A 72 3.55 6.42 -15.50
CA TYR A 72 4.25 5.58 -16.47
C TYR A 72 3.53 5.54 -17.82
N LYS A 73 2.19 5.53 -17.80
CA LYS A 73 1.35 5.50 -19.00
C LYS A 73 1.42 6.82 -19.77
N LYS A 74 1.38 7.96 -19.04
CA LYS A 74 1.61 9.30 -19.62
C LYS A 74 3.00 9.47 -20.20
N ALA A 75 4.03 8.95 -19.54
CA ALA A 75 5.40 9.01 -20.07
C ALA A 75 5.49 8.24 -21.40
N ARG A 76 4.87 7.06 -21.49
CA ARG A 76 4.85 6.25 -22.73
C ARG A 76 4.09 6.93 -23.87
N GLU A 77 2.94 7.56 -23.60
CA GLU A 77 2.19 8.31 -24.62
C GLU A 77 2.99 9.49 -25.18
N SER A 78 3.83 10.16 -24.36
CA SER A 78 4.66 11.28 -24.83
C SER A 78 5.76 10.90 -25.84
N TYR A 79 6.12 9.61 -25.92
CA TYR A 79 7.03 9.12 -26.95
C TYR A 79 6.30 8.82 -28.26
N THR A 80 5.07 8.32 -28.20
CA THR A 80 4.26 8.05 -29.40
C THR A 80 3.92 9.34 -30.17
N THR A 81 3.65 10.46 -29.49
CA THR A 81 3.28 11.71 -30.19
C THR A 81 4.43 12.34 -30.98
N LYS A 82 5.69 11.98 -30.69
CA LYS A 82 6.86 12.55 -31.39
C LYS A 82 7.20 11.84 -32.69
N ASP A 83 6.88 10.54 -32.80
CA ASP A 83 7.16 9.79 -34.03
C ASP A 83 6.22 10.18 -35.19
N ASP A 84 5.06 10.79 -34.89
CA ASP A 84 4.10 11.24 -35.91
C ASP A 84 4.33 12.68 -36.42
N GLU A 85 5.07 13.53 -35.69
CA GLU A 85 5.38 14.91 -36.12
C GLU A 85 6.69 15.03 -36.93
N ASP A 86 7.61 14.07 -36.85
CA ASP A 86 8.89 14.06 -37.59
C ASP A 86 8.82 13.41 -38.99
N ASN A 87 7.60 13.04 -39.45
CA ASN A 87 7.35 12.47 -40.77
C ASN A 87 6.24 13.21 -41.54
N ALA A 88 6.23 14.54 -41.46
CA ALA A 88 5.51 15.39 -42.39
C ALA A 88 6.45 15.82 -43.55
N PRO A 89 6.06 15.64 -44.83
CA PRO A 89 6.88 15.93 -46.01
C PRO A 89 7.13 17.42 -46.26
#